data_AF-A0A836JR08-F1
#
_entry.id   AF-A0A836JR08-F1
#
_cell.length_a   1.000
_cell.length_b   1.000
_cell.length_c   1.000
_cell.angle_alpha   90.00
_cell.angle_beta   90.00
_cell.angle_gamma   90.00
#
_symmetry.space_group_name_H-M   'P 1'
#
loop_
_entity.id
_entity.type
_entity.pdbx_description
1 polymer ?
#
loop_
_entity_poly.entity_id
_entity_poly.type
_entity_poly.pdbx_seq_one_letter_code
_entity_poly.pdbx_strand_id
1 'polypeptide(L)'
;MIEFYHTIPFLMDIIGLVLAMSLALTQMLTTTNDMERIVRSISVTILTLIHLFVSNYMGQRVTDASSNACEKVYNSVWYSASASEQKSLLLIMKRRFHPLILTACRFYVMSLQNFGMILQTTISYCMFMRQL
;
A
#
# COMPACT_ATOMS: atom_id res chain seq x y z
N MET A 1 12.35 -12.23 -14.25
CA MET A 1 13.46 -12.27 -13.27
C MET A 1 13.77 -10.91 -12.64
N ILE A 2 13.77 -9.80 -13.39
CA ILE A 2 14.05 -8.44 -12.86
C ILE A 2 12.97 -7.93 -11.90
N GLU A 3 11.69 -8.23 -12.17
CA GLU A 3 10.58 -7.84 -11.27
C GLU A 3 10.65 -8.53 -9.90
N PHE A 4 11.22 -9.75 -9.81
CA PHE A 4 11.34 -10.48 -8.54
C PHE A 4 12.33 -9.82 -7.58
N TYR A 5 13.47 -9.35 -8.11
CA TYR A 5 14.49 -8.67 -7.30
C TYR A 5 13.98 -7.35 -6.71
N HIS A 6 13.08 -6.65 -7.41
CA HIS A 6 12.49 -5.40 -6.95
C HIS A 6 11.26 -5.58 -6.05
N THR A 7 10.57 -6.73 -6.13
CA THR A 7 9.38 -7.04 -5.32
C THR A 7 9.73 -7.61 -3.94
N ILE A 8 10.83 -8.35 -3.81
CA ILE A 8 11.32 -8.89 -2.52
C ILE A 8 11.63 -7.82 -1.45
N PRO A 9 12.35 -6.72 -1.72
CA PRO A 9 12.63 -5.71 -0.70
C PRO A 9 11.35 -5.04 -0.20
N PHE A 10 10.34 -4.92 -1.05
CA PHE A 10 9.03 -4.39 -0.68
C PHE A 10 8.28 -5.31 0.29
N LEU A 11 8.39 -6.62 0.09
CA LEU A 11 7.81 -7.60 1.01
C LEU A 11 8.52 -7.63 2.35
N MET A 12 9.86 -7.58 2.34
CA MET A 12 10.66 -7.44 3.55
C MET A 12 10.28 -6.18 4.34
N ASP A 13 10.06 -5.06 3.64
CA ASP A 13 9.67 -3.79 4.26
C ASP A 13 8.28 -3.86 4.91
N ILE A 14 7.28 -4.44 4.22
CA ILE A 14 5.93 -4.63 4.78
C ILE A 14 5.95 -5.55 6.00
N ILE A 15 6.70 -6.67 5.94
CA ILE A 15 6.83 -7.58 7.08
C ILE A 15 7.51 -6.86 8.25
N GLY A 16 8.56 -6.08 7.99
CA GLY A 16 9.24 -5.25 8.98
C GLY A 16 8.32 -4.22 9.64
N LEU A 17 7.48 -3.54 8.85
CA LEU A 17 6.49 -2.58 9.34
C LEU A 17 5.44 -3.25 10.24
N VAL A 18 4.94 -4.43 9.88
CA VAL A 18 3.96 -5.17 10.69
C VAL A 18 4.56 -5.61 12.03
N LEU A 19 5.80 -6.11 12.02
CA LEU A 19 6.52 -6.49 13.24
C LEU A 19 6.84 -5.28 14.13
N ALA A 20 7.21 -4.14 13.55
CA ALA A 20 7.45 -2.91 14.30
C ALA A 20 6.17 -2.40 14.97
N MET A 21 5.03 -2.45 14.28
CA MET A 21 3.72 -2.07 14.83
C MET A 21 3.27 -2.98 15.97
N SER A 22 3.43 -4.30 15.84
CA SER A 22 3.05 -5.23 16.91
C SER A 22 3.92 -5.03 18.17
N LEU A 23 5.24 -4.86 18.01
CA LEU A 23 6.15 -4.58 19.12
C LEU A 23 5.83 -3.26 19.82
N ALA A 24 5.59 -2.18 19.06
CA ALA A 24 5.21 -0.89 19.63
C ALA A 24 3.88 -0.99 20.41
N LEU A 25 2.91 -1.75 19.90
CA LEU A 25 1.64 -1.95 20.59
C LEU A 25 1.81 -2.72 21.90
N THR A 26 2.60 -3.80 21.90
CA THR A 26 2.88 -4.56 23.13
C THR A 26 3.66 -3.72 24.14
N GLN A 27 4.59 -2.87 23.70
CA GLN A 27 5.34 -1.96 24.58
C GLN A 27 4.43 -0.94 25.27
N MET A 28 3.46 -0.38 24.53
CA MET A 28 2.44 0.52 25.10
C MET A 28 1.58 -0.15 26.17
N LEU A 29 1.24 -1.43 25.99
CA LEU A 29 0.38 -2.18 26.92
C LEU A 29 1.11 -2.66 28.18
N THR A 30 2.38 -3.03 28.04
CA THR A 30 3.18 -3.62 29.14
C THR A 30 3.88 -2.58 30.01
N THR A 31 4.05 -1.35 29.51
CA THR A 31 4.81 -0.30 30.20
C THR A 31 3.87 0.77 30.73
N THR A 32 3.50 0.69 32.00
CA THR A 32 2.64 1.66 32.67
C THR A 32 3.38 2.72 33.49
N ASN A 33 4.67 2.51 33.81
CA ASN A 33 5.42 3.38 34.73
C ASN A 33 6.67 4.09 34.15
N ASP A 34 7.19 3.67 32.99
CA ASP A 34 8.39 4.28 32.40
C ASP A 34 8.02 5.30 31.31
N MET A 35 8.03 6.58 31.66
CA MET A 35 7.68 7.68 30.74
C MET A 35 8.55 7.70 29.47
N GLU A 36 9.84 7.42 29.58
CA GLU A 36 10.76 7.40 28.42
C GLU A 36 10.38 6.32 27.40
N ARG A 37 9.99 5.14 27.87
CA ARG A 37 9.60 4.01 27.01
C ARG A 37 8.27 4.29 26.31
N ILE A 38 7.32 4.92 27.00
CA ILE A 38 6.04 5.33 26.43
C ILE A 38 6.26 6.35 25.31
N VAL A 39 7.05 7.40 25.56
CA VAL A 39 7.36 8.42 24.53
C VAL A 39 8.05 7.79 23.32
N ARG A 40 9.03 6.90 23.55
CA ARG A 40 9.69 6.17 22.46
C ARG A 40 8.70 5.32 21.67
N SER A 41 7.83 4.57 22.34
CA SER A 41 6.85 3.72 21.68
C SER A 41 5.87 4.53 20.83
N ILE A 42 5.32 5.63 21.36
CA ILE A 42 4.46 6.55 20.61
C ILE A 42 5.18 7.12 19.39
N SER A 43 6.44 7.53 19.54
CA SER A 43 7.22 8.09 18.43
C SER A 43 7.42 7.07 17.30
N VAL A 44 7.68 5.81 17.65
CA VAL A 44 7.82 4.71 16.68
C VAL A 44 6.49 4.45 15.97
N THR A 45 5.37 4.40 16.70
CA THR A 45 4.04 4.22 16.11
C THR A 45 3.67 5.35 15.14
N ILE A 46 3.98 6.60 15.47
CA ILE A 46 3.72 7.73 14.57
C ILE A 46 4.57 7.62 13.30
N LEU A 47 5.87 7.29 13.44
CA LEU A 47 6.78 7.15 12.30
C LEU A 47 6.33 6.03 11.35
N THR A 48 5.96 4.86 11.89
CA THR A 48 5.48 3.74 11.08
C THR A 48 4.15 4.04 10.40
N LEU A 49 3.25 4.79 11.06
CA LEU A 49 2.00 5.25 10.45
C LEU A 49 2.23 6.20 9.29
N ILE A 50 3.15 7.16 9.43
CA ILE A 50 3.53 8.07 8.35
C ILE A 50 4.12 7.28 7.17
N HIS A 51 5.01 6.32 7.46
CA HIS A 51 5.61 5.50 6.41
C HIS A 51 4.53 4.69 5.66
N LEU A 52 3.62 4.03 6.39
CA LEU A 52 2.52 3.28 5.81
C LEU A 52 1.59 4.17 4.97
N PHE A 53 1.32 5.39 5.42
CA PHE A 53 0.52 6.37 4.69
C PHE A 53 1.20 6.77 3.37
N VAL A 54 2.47 7.14 3.40
CA VAL A 54 3.24 7.53 2.19
C VAL A 54 3.27 6.39 1.19
N SER A 55 3.54 5.16 1.64
CA SER A 55 3.58 3.98 0.79
C SER A 55 2.22 3.71 0.13
N ASN A 56 1.12 3.77 0.88
CA ASN A 56 -0.23 3.61 0.33
C ASN A 56 -0.62 4.75 -0.63
N TYR A 57 -0.24 5.98 -0.33
CA TYR A 57 -0.49 7.14 -1.18
C TYR A 57 0.25 7.02 -2.51
N MET A 58 1.52 6.60 -2.49
CA MET A 58 2.29 6.36 -3.72
C MET A 58 1.69 5.23 -4.55
N GLY A 59 1.28 4.12 -3.91
CA GLY A 59 0.60 3.02 -4.59
C GLY A 59 -0.70 3.45 -5.27
N GLN A 60 -1.48 4.31 -4.61
CA GLN A 60 -2.71 4.86 -5.19
C GLN A 60 -2.42 5.80 -6.37
N ARG A 61 -1.45 6.70 -6.26
CA ARG A 61 -1.08 7.60 -7.38
C ARG A 61 -0.64 6.84 -8.63
N VAL A 62 0.10 5.75 -8.47
CA VAL A 62 0.53 4.91 -9.60
C VAL A 62 -0.69 4.23 -10.24
N THR A 63 -1.61 3.73 -9.40
CA THR A 63 -2.86 3.12 -9.87
C THR A 63 -3.70 4.12 -10.66
N ASP A 64 -3.92 5.31 -10.11
CA ASP A 64 -4.71 6.39 -10.72
C ASP A 64 -4.07 6.89 -12.02
N ALA A 65 -2.74 7.09 -12.03
CA ALA A 65 -2.03 7.51 -13.24
C ALA A 65 -2.13 6.45 -14.36
N SER A 66 -2.07 5.17 -13.99
CA SER A 66 -2.22 4.07 -14.97
C SER A 66 -3.63 4.01 -15.55
N SER A 67 -4.65 4.26 -14.73
CA SER A 67 -6.06 4.31 -15.13
C SER A 67 -6.32 5.49 -16.07
N ASN A 68 -5.88 6.69 -15.68
CA ASN A 68 -6.04 7.92 -16.47
C ASN A 68 -5.31 7.83 -17.82
N ALA A 69 -4.11 7.24 -17.86
CA ALA A 69 -3.42 6.98 -19.13
C ALA A 69 -4.22 6.03 -20.04
N CYS A 70 -4.87 5.01 -19.47
CA CYS A 70 -5.73 4.10 -20.22
C CYS A 70 -6.98 4.80 -20.76
N GLU A 71 -7.62 5.64 -19.95
CA GLU A 71 -8.79 6.44 -20.34
C GLU A 71 -8.46 7.42 -21.47
N LYS A 72 -7.32 8.11 -21.39
CA LYS A 72 -6.85 9.00 -22.47
C LYS A 72 -6.58 8.27 -23.78
N VAL A 73 -6.00 7.08 -23.70
CA VAL A 73 -5.79 6.24 -24.90
C VAL A 73 -7.12 5.74 -25.45
N TYR A 74 -8.09 5.40 -24.58
CA TYR A 74 -9.42 4.97 -24.99
C TYR A 74 -10.21 6.06 -25.71
N ASN A 75 -10.14 7.29 -25.20
CA ASN A 75 -10.79 8.46 -25.80
C ASN A 75 -10.00 9.04 -27.00
N SER A 76 -8.81 8.52 -27.30
CA SER A 76 -8.05 8.94 -28.49
C SER A 76 -8.62 8.33 -29.76
N VAL A 77 -8.23 8.87 -30.92
CA VAL A 77 -8.63 8.36 -32.26
C VAL A 77 -7.86 7.08 -32.61
N TRP A 78 -7.74 6.14 -31.67
CA TRP A 78 -6.98 4.89 -31.85
C TRP A 78 -7.51 4.06 -33.03
N TYR A 79 -8.80 4.21 -33.36
CA TYR A 79 -9.45 3.59 -34.51
C TYR A 79 -9.04 4.18 -35.87
N SER A 80 -8.34 5.32 -35.92
CA SER A 80 -7.76 5.86 -37.15
C SER A 80 -6.27 5.57 -37.33
N ALA A 81 -5.62 4.92 -36.35
CA ALA A 81 -4.21 4.53 -36.42
C ALA A 81 -4.00 3.32 -37.35
N SER A 82 -2.76 3.07 -37.75
CA SER A 82 -2.42 1.92 -38.60
C SER A 82 -2.78 0.58 -37.94
N ALA A 83 -3.10 -0.45 -38.72
CA ALA A 83 -3.54 -1.75 -38.18
C ALA A 83 -2.53 -2.42 -37.22
N SER A 84 -1.23 -2.10 -37.35
CA SER A 84 -0.16 -2.57 -36.46
C SER A 84 -0.17 -1.83 -35.11
N GLU A 85 -0.41 -0.51 -35.15
CA GLU A 85 -0.52 0.33 -33.95
C GLU A 85 -1.82 0.07 -33.20
N GLN A 86 -2.92 -0.15 -33.92
CA GLN A 86 -4.20 -0.57 -33.33
C GLN A 86 -4.05 -1.86 -32.53
N LYS A 87 -3.44 -2.91 -33.10
CA LYS A 87 -3.21 -4.18 -32.39
C LYS A 87 -2.37 -3.98 -31.14
N SER A 88 -1.33 -3.14 -31.22
CA SER A 88 -0.45 -2.85 -30.09
C SER A 88 -1.18 -2.07 -28.99
N LEU A 89 -1.96 -1.05 -29.35
CA LEU A 89 -2.80 -0.28 -28.43
C LEU A 89 -3.88 -1.17 -27.77
N LEU A 90 -4.54 -2.03 -28.55
CA LEU A 90 -5.52 -2.99 -28.03
C LEU A 90 -4.88 -3.99 -27.05
N LEU A 91 -3.65 -4.43 -27.32
CA LEU A 91 -2.89 -5.29 -26.40
C LEU A 91 -2.53 -4.56 -25.10
N ILE A 92 -2.13 -3.29 -25.19
CA ILE A 92 -1.85 -2.44 -24.03
C ILE A 92 -3.13 -2.22 -23.22
N MET A 93 -4.24 -1.85 -23.86
CA MET A 93 -5.54 -1.65 -23.21
C MET A 93 -6.07 -2.95 -22.59
N LYS A 94 -5.98 -4.08 -23.29
CA LYS A 94 -6.39 -5.40 -22.79
C LYS A 94 -5.53 -5.89 -21.63
N ARG A 95 -4.21 -5.61 -21.66
CA ARG A 95 -3.29 -5.88 -20.54
C ARG A 95 -3.51 -4.93 -19.36
N ARG A 96 -4.04 -3.71 -19.59
CA ARG A 96 -4.29 -2.63 -18.62
C ARG A 96 -5.72 -2.58 -18.07
N PHE A 97 -6.66 -3.36 -18.63
CA PHE A 97 -7.96 -3.64 -18.02
C PHE A 97 -7.84 -4.34 -16.66
N HIS A 98 -6.65 -4.86 -16.34
CA HIS A 98 -6.21 -5.05 -14.98
C HIS A 98 -5.46 -3.78 -14.58
N PRO A 99 -6.05 -2.87 -13.76
CA PRO A 99 -5.32 -1.72 -13.27
C PRO A 99 -3.98 -2.18 -12.72
N LEU A 100 -2.94 -1.37 -12.89
CA LEU A 100 -1.61 -1.67 -12.34
C LEU A 100 -1.69 -1.46 -10.82
N ILE A 101 -2.45 -2.33 -10.16
CA ILE A 101 -2.57 -2.37 -8.73
C ILE A 101 -1.19 -2.77 -8.27
N LEU A 102 -0.52 -1.86 -7.56
CA LEU A 102 0.64 -2.20 -6.76
C LEU A 102 0.15 -3.09 -5.62
N THR A 103 -0.06 -4.36 -5.96
CA THR A 103 -0.38 -5.38 -4.99
C THR A 103 0.95 -5.93 -4.51
N ALA A 104 1.28 -5.72 -3.24
CA ALA A 104 2.36 -6.46 -2.62
C ALA A 104 1.99 -7.94 -2.66
N CYS A 105 2.56 -8.66 -3.63
CA CYS A 105 2.42 -10.11 -3.82
C CYS A 105 0.97 -10.63 -3.83
N ARG A 106 0.01 -9.87 -4.39
CA ARG A 106 -1.44 -10.19 -4.40
C ARG A 106 -2.16 -10.22 -3.03
N PHE A 107 -1.47 -10.00 -1.91
CA PHE A 107 -2.06 -10.06 -0.57
C PHE A 107 -2.49 -8.70 -0.01
N TYR A 108 -1.81 -7.62 -0.40
CA TYR A 108 -2.14 -6.27 0.06
C TYR A 108 -2.18 -5.31 -1.12
N VAL A 109 -3.36 -4.73 -1.36
CA VAL A 109 -3.55 -3.64 -2.33
C VAL A 109 -3.13 -2.34 -1.66
N MET A 110 -2.11 -1.67 -2.18
CA MET A 110 -1.75 -0.35 -1.69
C MET A 110 -2.78 0.69 -2.11
N SER A 111 -3.65 1.07 -1.18
CA SER A 111 -4.67 2.08 -1.37
C SER A 111 -4.95 2.80 -0.04
N LEU A 112 -5.36 4.07 -0.08
CA LEU A 112 -5.81 4.75 1.14
C LEU A 112 -6.95 4.01 1.83
N GLN A 113 -7.80 3.32 1.05
CA GLN A 113 -8.92 2.56 1.59
C GLN A 113 -8.45 1.41 2.48
N ASN A 114 -7.44 0.66 2.05
CA ASN A 114 -6.83 -0.40 2.86
C ASN A 114 -6.06 0.15 4.06
N PHE A 115 -5.40 1.30 3.93
CA PHE A 115 -4.80 2.00 5.07
C PHE A 115 -5.85 2.33 6.14
N GLY A 116 -7.00 2.87 5.74
CA GLY A 116 -8.11 3.15 6.64
C GLY A 116 -8.64 1.91 7.37
N MET A 117 -8.77 0.78 6.66
CA MET A 117 -9.16 -0.49 7.29
C MET A 117 -8.13 -0.98 8.31
N ILE A 118 -6.83 -0.90 8.00
CA ILE A 118 -5.76 -1.28 8.96
C ILE A 118 -5.79 -0.39 10.20
N LEU A 119 -6.01 0.91 10.05
CA LEU A 119 -6.15 1.82 11.19
C LEU A 119 -7.33 1.42 12.08
N GLN A 120 -8.50 1.15 11.48
CA GLN A 120 -9.70 0.76 12.21
C GLN A 120 -9.50 -0.56 12.97
N THR A 121 -8.90 -1.57 12.33
CA THR A 121 -8.63 -2.86 12.98
C THR A 121 -7.60 -2.71 14.11
N THR A 122 -6.56 -1.89 13.91
CA THR A 122 -5.53 -1.63 14.94
C THR A 122 -6.16 -0.96 16.16
N ILE A 123 -6.96 0.10 15.96
CA ILE A 123 -7.68 0.78 17.05
C ILE A 123 -8.63 -0.17 17.77
N SER A 124 -9.39 -0.97 17.01
CA SER A 124 -10.31 -1.97 17.59
C SER A 124 -9.57 -3.00 18.44
N TYR A 125 -8.43 -3.49 17.97
CA TYR A 125 -7.58 -4.42 18.70
C TYR A 125 -6.99 -3.79 19.97
N CYS A 126 -6.53 -2.53 19.91
CA CYS A 126 -6.08 -1.78 21.07
C CYS A 126 -7.20 -1.65 22.13
N MET A 127 -8.42 -1.31 21.68
CA MET A 127 -9.57 -1.15 22.56
C MET A 127 -9.97 -2.47 23.22
N PHE A 128 -9.96 -3.58 22.47
CA PHE A 128 -10.22 -4.92 22.99
C PHE A 128 -9.17 -5.33 24.04
N MET A 129 -7.89 -5.17 23.72
CA MET A 129 -6.79 -5.50 24.65
C MET A 129 -6.79 -4.63 25.91
N ARG A 130 -7.31 -3.39 25.85
CA ARG A 130 -7.47 -2.53 27.02
C ARG A 130 -8.64 -2.95 27.92
N GLN A 131 -9.62 -3.67 27.38
CA GLN A 131 -10.78 -4.16 28.12
C GLN A 131 -10.50 -5.51 28.82
N LEU A 132 -9.48 -6.24 28.37
CA LEU A 132 -9.00 -7.48 28.98
C LEU A 132 -8.11 -7.18 30.19
#